data_AF-D5XAC1-F1
#
_entry.id   AF-D5XAC1-F1
#
_cell.length_a   1.000
_cell.length_b   1.000
_cell.length_c   1.000
_cell.angle_alpha   90.00
_cell.angle_beta   90.00
_cell.angle_gamma   90.00
#
_symmetry.space_group_name_H-M   'P 1'
#
loop_
_entity.id
_entity.type
_entity.pdbx_description
1 polymer ?
#
loop_
_entity_poly.entity_id
_entity_poly.type
_entity_poly.pdbx_seq_one_letter_code
_entity_poly.pdbx_strand_id
1 'polypeptide(L)'
;MSMINKFKEKIKGSLSTFDRMIFKGHFCFMHKKENRYYLLSQEKVLLKDFGKFALKVTGQIKDSAKKIAEEANRPYIYLNSPKVSKEEIAKKIMETDMSIYPDLVEHAKTSLSF
;
A
#
# COMPACT_ATOMS: atom_id res chain seq x y z
N MET A 1 6.98 14.66 12.97
CA MET A 1 5.97 15.57 12.41
C MET A 1 5.44 14.95 11.12
N SER A 2 4.13 14.66 11.02
CA SER A 2 3.60 13.93 9.85
C SER A 2 3.76 14.77 8.57
N MET A 3 4.02 14.12 7.43
CA MET A 3 4.12 14.80 6.12
C MET A 3 2.87 15.60 5.79
N ILE A 4 1.70 15.13 6.24
CA ILE A 4 0.42 15.80 6.05
C ILE A 4 0.43 17.18 6.69
N ASN A 5 0.91 17.28 7.94
CA ASN A 5 0.98 18.58 8.64
C ASN A 5 2.05 19.48 8.03
N LYS A 6 3.17 18.92 7.56
CA LYS A 6 4.26 19.69 6.95
C LYS A 6 3.89 20.32 5.61
N PHE A 7 2.99 19.70 4.84
CA PHE A 7 2.63 20.12 3.48
C PHE A 7 1.16 20.53 3.33
N LYS A 8 0.46 20.84 4.43
CA LYS A 8 -0.98 21.12 4.45
C LYS A 8 -1.41 22.17 3.42
N GLU A 9 -0.63 23.25 3.26
CA GLU A 9 -0.92 24.33 2.29
C GLU A 9 -0.72 23.92 0.81
N LYS A 10 0.06 22.87 0.56
CA LYS A 10 0.32 22.33 -0.80
C LYS A 10 -0.63 21.19 -1.18
N ILE A 11 -1.34 20.62 -0.21
CA ILE A 11 -2.29 19.52 -0.45
C ILE A 11 -3.59 20.14 -0.96
N LYS A 12 -3.87 19.97 -2.25
CA LYS A 12 -5.12 20.47 -2.88
C LYS A 12 -6.34 19.58 -2.61
N GLY A 13 -6.13 18.32 -2.22
CA GLY A 13 -7.20 17.37 -1.96
C GLY A 13 -6.67 15.99 -1.54
N SER A 14 -7.58 15.13 -1.09
CA SER A 14 -7.32 13.73 -0.75
C SER A 14 -8.14 12.82 -1.65
N LEU A 15 -7.53 11.76 -2.17
CA LEU A 15 -8.20 10.77 -3.01
C LEU A 15 -8.19 9.42 -2.27
N SER A 16 -9.37 8.87 -2.04
CA SER A 16 -9.54 7.55 -1.40
C SER A 16 -10.12 6.57 -2.42
N THR A 17 -9.50 5.42 -2.60
CA THR A 17 -9.91 4.40 -3.59
C THR A 17 -10.03 3.03 -2.94
N PHE A 18 -10.93 2.19 -3.47
CA PHE A 18 -11.32 0.91 -2.87
C PHE A 18 -10.27 -0.22 -2.99
N ASP A 19 -9.37 -0.21 -3.99
CA ASP A 19 -8.30 -1.23 -4.12
C ASP A 19 -6.97 -0.64 -4.64
N ARG A 20 -6.91 -0.14 -5.87
CA ARG A 20 -5.65 0.32 -6.48
C ARG A 20 -5.80 1.64 -7.22
N MET A 21 -4.80 2.50 -7.01
CA MET A 21 -4.55 3.67 -7.85
C MET A 21 -3.35 3.39 -8.75
N ILE A 22 -3.60 3.18 -10.04
CA ILE A 22 -2.53 2.94 -11.01
C ILE A 22 -2.05 4.28 -11.52
N PHE A 23 -0.90 4.72 -11.04
CA PHE A 23 -0.20 5.87 -11.62
C PHE A 23 0.48 5.44 -12.92
N LYS A 24 -0.16 5.73 -14.06
CA LYS A 24 0.44 5.51 -15.38
C LYS A 24 1.32 6.71 -15.73
N GLY A 25 2.63 6.55 -15.56
CA GLY A 25 3.61 7.58 -15.88
C GLY A 25 5.03 7.13 -15.53
N HIS A 26 6.02 7.91 -15.96
CA HIS A 26 7.40 7.68 -15.57
C HIS A 26 7.70 8.56 -14.35
N PHE A 27 7.98 7.94 -13.19
CA PHE A 27 8.63 8.65 -12.11
C PHE A 27 10.06 8.95 -12.56
N CYS A 28 10.27 10.10 -13.22
CA CYS A 28 11.52 10.47 -13.89
C CYS A 28 12.77 10.31 -13.01
N PHE A 29 12.61 10.48 -11.70
CA PHE A 29 13.68 10.33 -10.73
C PHE A 29 14.13 8.87 -10.51
N MET A 30 13.28 7.86 -10.74
CA MET A 30 13.62 6.45 -10.52
C MET A 30 13.85 5.66 -11.82
N HIS A 31 13.67 6.29 -12.99
CA HIS A 31 13.69 5.56 -14.26
C HIS A 31 15.10 5.28 -14.82
N LYS A 32 16.09 6.09 -14.45
CA LYS A 32 17.47 5.93 -14.94
C LYS A 32 18.17 4.76 -14.23
N LYS A 33 18.85 3.88 -14.98
CA LYS A 33 19.60 2.74 -14.40
C LYS A 33 20.68 3.20 -13.42
N GLU A 34 21.25 4.39 -13.65
CA GLU A 34 22.25 5.03 -12.79
C GLU A 34 21.65 5.46 -11.44
N ASN A 35 20.34 5.73 -11.37
CA ASN A 35 19.68 6.23 -10.16
C ASN A 35 19.40 5.14 -9.10
N ARG A 36 19.67 3.86 -9.39
CA ARG A 36 19.57 2.81 -8.35
C ARG A 36 20.54 3.03 -7.19
N TYR A 37 21.71 3.60 -7.50
CA TYR A 37 22.71 3.96 -6.48
C TYR A 37 22.40 5.30 -5.81
N TYR A 38 21.55 6.13 -6.43
CA TYR A 38 21.18 7.42 -5.89
C TYR A 38 20.50 7.28 -4.52
N LEU A 39 19.54 6.35 -4.41
CA LEU A 39 18.86 6.08 -3.14
C LEU A 39 19.86 5.64 -2.06
N LEU A 40 20.76 4.71 -2.39
CA LEU A 40 21.75 4.20 -1.44
C LEU A 40 22.75 5.28 -1.02
N SER A 41 23.13 6.16 -1.94
CA SER A 41 23.99 7.32 -1.65
C SER A 41 23.31 8.30 -0.70
N GLN A 42 22.02 8.61 -0.94
CA GLN A 42 21.24 9.49 -0.07
C GLN A 42 21.08 8.92 1.35
N GLU A 43 20.80 7.62 1.44
CA GLU A 43 20.68 6.90 2.72
C GLU A 43 22.05 6.57 3.33
N LYS A 44 23.16 6.94 2.68
CA LYS A 44 24.55 6.65 3.08
C LYS A 44 24.80 5.16 3.33
N VAL A 45 24.17 4.30 2.54
CA VAL A 45 24.28 2.84 2.59
C VAL A 45 25.35 2.39 1.60
N LEU A 46 26.38 1.70 2.10
CA LEU A 46 27.40 1.07 1.26
C LEU A 46 26.77 -0.09 0.47
N LEU A 47 27.27 -0.33 -0.75
CA LEU A 47 26.74 -1.40 -1.61
C LEU A 47 26.82 -2.78 -0.96
N LYS A 48 27.86 -3.03 -0.16
CA LYS A 48 28.04 -4.29 0.61
C LYS A 48 26.96 -4.49 1.69
N ASP A 49 26.38 -3.40 2.20
CA ASP A 49 25.37 -3.41 3.26
C ASP A 49 23.94 -3.35 2.72
N PHE A 50 23.78 -3.35 1.39
CA PHE A 50 22.49 -3.30 0.71
C PHE A 50 21.52 -4.38 1.21
N GLY A 51 21.98 -5.62 1.38
CA GLY A 51 21.13 -6.72 1.85
C GLY A 51 20.51 -6.45 3.22
N LYS A 52 21.30 -5.92 4.17
CA LYS A 52 20.84 -5.56 5.51
C LYS A 52 19.84 -4.41 5.45
N PHE A 53 20.13 -3.40 4.63
CA PHE A 53 19.23 -2.27 4.42
C PHE A 53 17.89 -2.71 3.84
N ALA A 54 17.89 -3.52 2.78
CA ALA A 54 16.68 -4.01 2.14
C ALA A 54 15.81 -4.84 3.10
N LEU A 55 16.41 -5.69 3.92
CA LEU A 55 15.71 -6.47 4.95
C LEU A 55 15.09 -5.57 6.01
N LYS A 56 15.83 -4.56 6.49
CA LYS A 56 15.32 -3.59 7.47
C LYS A 56 14.10 -2.84 6.94
N VAL A 57 14.20 -2.27 5.74
CA VAL A 57 13.09 -1.52 5.11
C VAL A 57 11.90 -2.43 4.85
N THR A 58 12.13 -3.66 4.37
CA THR A 58 11.07 -4.65 4.16
C THR A 58 10.36 -5.00 5.47
N GLY A 59 11.10 -5.15 6.57
CA GLY A 59 10.54 -5.37 7.91
C GLY A 59 9.62 -4.22 8.33
N GLN A 60 10.12 -2.97 8.23
CA GLN A 60 9.34 -1.77 8.58
C GLN A 60 8.03 -1.67 7.78
N ILE A 61 8.06 -2.01 6.48
CA ILE A 61 6.86 -2.03 5.63
C ILE A 61 5.88 -3.12 6.10
N LYS A 62 6.38 -4.33 6.39
CA LYS A 62 5.55 -5.44 6.88
C LYS A 62 4.90 -5.11 8.22
N ASP A 63 5.66 -4.55 9.15
CA ASP A 63 5.17 -4.20 10.49
C ASP A 63 4.12 -3.09 10.41
N SER A 64 4.35 -2.07 9.57
CA SER A 64 3.37 -1.01 9.32
C SER A 64 2.08 -1.56 8.72
N ALA A 65 2.19 -2.47 7.74
CA ALA A 65 1.03 -3.10 7.12
C ALA A 65 0.23 -3.96 8.11
N LYS A 66 0.91 -4.72 8.99
CA LYS A 66 0.26 -5.47 10.07
C LYS A 66 -0.48 -4.55 11.03
N LYS A 67 0.17 -3.46 11.47
CA LYS A 67 -0.45 -2.48 12.38
C LYS A 67 -1.72 -1.87 11.78
N ILE A 68 -1.69 -1.51 10.50
CA ILE A 68 -2.87 -0.99 9.79
C ILE A 68 -4.00 -2.03 9.74
N ALA A 69 -3.66 -3.29 9.48
CA ALA A 69 -4.63 -4.38 9.47
C ALA A 69 -5.24 -4.62 10.87
N GLU A 70 -4.41 -4.64 11.91
CA GLU A 70 -4.83 -4.78 13.31
C GLU A 70 -5.74 -3.62 13.75
N GLU A 71 -5.36 -2.37 13.48
CA GLU A 71 -6.16 -1.17 13.80
C GLU A 71 -7.53 -1.19 13.11
N ALA A 72 -7.61 -1.76 11.91
CA ALA A 72 -8.84 -1.90 11.15
C ALA A 72 -9.60 -3.22 11.46
N ASN A 73 -9.13 -4.03 12.41
CA ASN A 73 -9.65 -5.38 12.69
C ASN A 73 -9.78 -6.25 11.42
N ARG A 74 -8.80 -6.15 10.52
CA ARG A 74 -8.74 -6.89 9.25
C ARG A 74 -7.70 -8.00 9.27
N PRO A 75 -7.94 -9.12 8.57
CA PRO A 75 -6.98 -10.22 8.51
C PRO A 75 -5.73 -9.84 7.70
N TYR A 76 -4.55 -10.11 8.25
CA TYR A 76 -3.28 -10.04 7.52
C TYR A 76 -2.95 -11.41 6.90
N ILE A 77 -3.07 -11.53 5.58
CA ILE A 77 -2.89 -12.79 4.85
C ILE A 77 -1.60 -12.73 4.02
N TYR A 78 -0.64 -13.60 4.34
CA TYR A 78 0.54 -13.80 3.51
C TYR A 78 0.22 -14.69 2.30
N LEU A 79 0.62 -14.27 1.11
CA LEU A 79 0.39 -15.02 -0.13
C LEU A 79 1.63 -15.84 -0.49
N ASN A 80 1.50 -17.16 -0.47
CA ASN A 80 2.59 -18.10 -0.74
C ASN A 80 2.97 -18.23 -2.22
N SER A 81 2.15 -17.72 -3.13
CA SER A 81 2.39 -17.86 -4.57
C SER A 81 2.01 -16.61 -5.34
N PRO A 82 2.83 -16.19 -6.32
CA PRO A 82 2.53 -15.06 -7.19
C PRO A 82 1.38 -15.35 -8.18
N LYS A 83 0.99 -16.62 -8.35
CA LYS A 83 -0.16 -17.01 -9.19
C LYS A 83 -1.50 -16.74 -8.52
N VAL A 84 -1.51 -16.48 -7.22
CA VAL A 84 -2.73 -16.22 -6.45
C VAL A 84 -3.19 -14.80 -6.72
N SER A 85 -4.40 -14.66 -7.24
CA SER A 85 -5.00 -13.35 -7.51
C SER A 85 -5.35 -12.64 -6.20
N LYS A 86 -4.71 -11.49 -5.96
CA LYS A 86 -5.02 -10.63 -4.82
C LYS A 86 -6.45 -10.11 -4.87
N GLU A 87 -6.96 -9.88 -6.07
CA GLU A 87 -8.30 -9.33 -6.30
C GLU A 87 -9.37 -10.35 -5.91
N GLU A 88 -9.22 -11.62 -6.29
CA GLU A 88 -10.16 -12.67 -5.93
C GLU A 88 -10.22 -12.88 -4.41
N ILE A 89 -9.08 -12.81 -3.73
CA ILE A 89 -9.03 -12.91 -2.26
C ILE A 89 -9.73 -11.71 -1.62
N ALA A 90 -9.47 -10.50 -2.11
CA ALA A 90 -10.12 -9.30 -1.60
C ALA A 90 -11.65 -9.36 -1.78
N LYS A 91 -12.13 -9.84 -2.94
CA LYS A 91 -13.56 -10.04 -3.20
C LYS A 91 -14.20 -11.03 -2.24
N LYS A 92 -13.56 -12.19 -1.99
CA LYS A 92 -14.07 -13.19 -1.03
C LYS A 92 -14.16 -12.65 0.39
N ILE A 93 -13.16 -11.88 0.83
CA ILE A 93 -13.18 -11.23 2.15
C ILE A 93 -14.35 -10.24 2.22
N MET A 94 -14.52 -9.41 1.19
CA MET A 94 -15.63 -8.47 1.11
C MET A 94 -16.99 -9.18 1.15
N GLU A 95 -17.19 -10.25 0.37
CA GLU A 95 -18.43 -11.04 0.39
C GLU A 95 -18.72 -11.64 1.77
N THR A 96 -17.68 -12.13 2.46
CA THR A 96 -17.80 -12.67 3.82
C THR A 96 -18.20 -11.58 4.81
N ASP A 97 -17.55 -10.41 4.76
CA ASP A 97 -17.89 -9.27 5.62
C ASP A 97 -19.31 -8.76 5.37
N MET A 98 -19.73 -8.76 4.10
CA MET A 98 -21.04 -8.30 3.65
C MET A 98 -22.17 -9.23 4.13
N SER A 99 -21.89 -10.53 4.27
CA SER A 99 -22.83 -11.49 4.86
C SER A 99 -23.00 -11.34 6.37
N ILE A 100 -22.04 -10.72 7.07
CA ILE A 100 -22.04 -10.54 8.53
C ILE A 100 -22.73 -9.21 8.92
N TYR A 101 -22.73 -8.21 8.03
CA TYR A 101 -23.37 -6.90 8.25
C TYR A 101 -24.37 -6.55 7.13
N PRO A 102 -25.61 -7.06 7.16
CA PRO A 102 -26.60 -6.87 6.10
C PRO A 102 -27.01 -5.39 5.88
N ASP A 103 -26.86 -4.54 6.88
CA ASP A 103 -27.27 -3.13 6.83
C ASP A 103 -26.28 -2.24 6.05
N LEU A 104 -25.00 -2.63 5.98
CA LEU A 104 -23.96 -1.91 5.22
C LEU A 104 -24.02 -2.18 3.70
N VAL A 105 -24.80 -3.18 3.30
CA VAL A 105 -24.94 -3.63 1.91
C VAL A 105 -25.71 -2.63 1.05
N GLU A 106 -26.68 -1.92 1.61
CA GLU A 106 -27.43 -0.90 0.87
C GLU A 106 -26.54 0.28 0.47
N HIS A 107 -25.66 0.75 1.35
CA HIS A 107 -24.78 1.90 1.06
C HIS A 107 -23.64 1.55 0.08
N ALA A 108 -23.14 0.31 0.11
CA ALA A 108 -22.12 -0.15 -0.84
C ALA A 108 -22.70 -0.33 -2.26
N LYS A 109 -23.97 -0.74 -2.40
CA LYS A 109 -24.62 -0.89 -3.71
C LYS A 109 -24.79 0.43 -4.46
N THR A 110 -24.98 1.56 -3.76
CA THR A 110 -25.13 2.88 -4.37
C THR A 110 -23.83 3.44 -4.96
N SER A 111 -22.67 2.93 -4.54
CA SER A 111 -21.34 3.42 -4.96
C SER A 111 -20.68 2.57 -6.06
N LEU A 112 -21.28 1.44 -6.43
CA LEU A 112 -20.83 0.52 -7.49
C LEU A 112 -21.53 0.72 -8.84
N SER A 113 -22.37 1.75 -8.98
CA SER A 113 -23.11 2.08 -10.20
C SER A 113 -22.52 3.30 -10.95
N PHE A 114 -21.20 3.28 -11.20
CA PHE A 114 -20.51 4.19 -12.12
C PHE A 114 -19.59 3.41 -13.05
#